data_AF-A0AAV6JKH8-F1
#
_entry.id   AF-A0AAV6JKH8-F1
#
_cell.length_a   1.000
_cell.length_b   1.000
_cell.length_c   1.000
_cell.angle_alpha   90.00
_cell.angle_beta   90.00
_cell.angle_gamma   90.00
#
_symmetry.space_group_name_H-M   'P 1'
#
loop_
_entity.id
_entity.type
_entity.pdbx_description
1 polymer ?
#
loop_
_entity_poly.entity_id
_entity_poly.type
_entity_poly.pdbx_seq_one_letter_code
_entity_poly.pdbx_strand_id
1 'polypeptide(L)'
;MITRRRFSFPALLVILNLSATIAIDDDIKCLQGIKGSLADPLGKLAAWTFSTNTSAAFFCQLAGVTCWNDNSTRVLSLELSNTSLAGRIPESLKYILC
;
A
#
# COMPACT_ATOMS: atom_id res chain seq x y z
N MET A 1 -27.34 12.71 -45.86
CA MET A 1 -27.63 13.55 -44.67
C MET A 1 -27.57 12.66 -43.44
N ILE A 2 -26.47 12.72 -42.69
CA ILE A 2 -26.31 12.02 -41.41
C ILE A 2 -26.76 12.99 -40.32
N THR A 3 -27.87 12.68 -39.67
CA THR A 3 -28.45 13.48 -38.59
C THR A 3 -27.57 13.39 -37.34
N ARG A 4 -26.96 14.51 -36.96
CA ARG A 4 -26.17 14.64 -35.71
C ARG A 4 -27.12 14.66 -34.52
N ARG A 5 -27.31 13.52 -33.83
CA ARG A 5 -27.85 13.52 -32.47
C ARG A 5 -26.75 13.99 -31.52
N ARG A 6 -26.93 15.17 -30.92
CA ARG A 6 -26.08 15.64 -29.81
C ARG A 6 -26.42 14.83 -28.57
N PHE A 7 -25.68 13.74 -28.36
CA PHE A 7 -25.67 13.02 -27.10
C PHE A 7 -24.82 13.84 -26.11
N SER A 8 -25.49 14.48 -25.15
CA SER A 8 -24.82 15.04 -23.98
C SER A 8 -24.33 13.87 -23.12
N PHE A 9 -23.01 13.73 -22.98
CA PHE A 9 -22.34 12.68 -22.20
C PHE A 9 -21.77 13.25 -20.89
N PRO A 10 -22.58 13.55 -19.84
CA PRO A 10 -22.03 13.91 -18.54
C PRO A 10 -21.66 12.67 -17.70
N ALA A 11 -22.12 11.47 -18.07
CA ALA A 11 -21.97 10.26 -17.27
C ALA A 11 -20.63 9.50 -17.47
N LEU A 12 -19.86 9.82 -18.51
CA LEU A 12 -18.61 9.10 -18.80
C LEU A 12 -17.39 9.59 -18.00
N LEU A 13 -17.49 10.74 -17.32
CA LEU A 13 -16.38 11.37 -16.59
C LEU A 13 -16.26 10.92 -15.13
N VAL A 14 -17.22 10.14 -14.61
CA VAL A 14 -17.27 9.79 -13.17
C VAL A 14 -16.45 8.53 -12.82
N ILE A 15 -15.97 7.78 -13.82
CA ILE A 15 -15.34 6.45 -13.59
C ILE A 15 -13.83 6.54 -13.27
N LEU A 16 -13.21 7.73 -13.28
CA LEU A 16 -11.76 7.88 -13.21
C LEU A 16 -11.15 8.07 -11.81
N ASN A 17 -11.93 8.08 -10.73
CA ASN A 17 -11.41 8.39 -9.38
C ASN A 17 -11.44 7.25 -8.35
N LEU A 18 -11.82 6.02 -8.73
CA LEU A 18 -11.93 4.91 -7.76
C LEU A 18 -10.63 4.10 -7.56
N SER A 19 -9.62 4.29 -8.42
CA SER A 19 -8.40 3.46 -8.40
C SER A 19 -7.40 3.84 -7.30
N ALA A 20 -7.49 5.05 -6.75
CA ALA A 20 -6.48 5.58 -5.84
C ALA A 20 -6.69 5.14 -4.38
N THR A 21 -7.95 4.96 -3.95
CA THR A 21 -8.28 4.61 -2.56
C THR A 21 -7.99 3.15 -2.22
N ILE A 22 -8.12 2.25 -3.19
CA ILE A 22 -7.89 0.81 -3.00
C ILE A 22 -6.40 0.53 -2.75
N ALA A 23 -5.52 1.23 -3.46
CA ALA A 23 -4.07 1.01 -3.39
C ALA A 23 -3.48 1.26 -1.99
N ILE A 24 -3.95 2.28 -1.26
CA ILE A 24 -3.45 2.61 0.09
C ILE A 24 -3.78 1.49 1.08
N ASP A 25 -4.96 0.91 0.94
CA ASP A 25 -5.46 -0.12 1.83
C ASP A 25 -4.71 -1.46 1.60
N ASP A 26 -4.23 -1.70 0.38
CA ASP A 26 -3.48 -2.91 0.04
C ASP A 26 -2.05 -2.90 0.61
N ASP A 27 -1.34 -1.76 0.55
CA ASP A 27 0.03 -1.62 1.09
C ASP A 27 0.03 -1.79 2.62
N ILE A 28 -0.94 -1.18 3.30
CA ILE A 28 -1.09 -1.29 4.74
C ILE A 28 -1.37 -2.75 5.12
N LYS A 29 -2.28 -3.43 4.42
CA LYS A 29 -2.56 -4.86 4.64
C LYS A 29 -1.33 -5.72 4.38
N CYS A 30 -0.52 -5.38 3.37
CA CYS A 30 0.74 -6.07 3.09
C CYS A 30 1.68 -5.99 4.29
N LEU A 31 1.97 -4.78 4.78
CA LEU A 31 2.86 -4.53 5.91
C LEU A 31 2.34 -5.13 7.23
N GLN A 32 1.02 -5.08 7.47
CA GLN A 32 0.38 -5.75 8.60
C GLN A 32 0.56 -7.27 8.53
N GLY A 33 0.36 -7.86 7.35
CA GLY A 33 0.56 -9.29 7.14
C GLY A 33 2.00 -9.74 7.36
N ILE A 34 2.98 -8.92 6.95
CA ILE A 34 4.41 -9.18 7.22
C ILE A 34 4.68 -9.18 8.72
N LYS A 35 4.26 -8.12 9.43
CA LYS A 35 4.45 -8.03 10.89
C LYS A 35 3.76 -9.17 11.64
N GLY A 36 2.57 -9.58 11.21
CA GLY A 36 1.79 -10.63 11.87
C GLY A 36 2.27 -12.06 11.60
N SER A 37 2.97 -12.29 10.49
CA SER A 37 3.32 -13.64 10.03
C SER A 37 4.78 -14.02 10.28
N LEU A 38 5.69 -13.04 10.36
CA LEU A 38 7.11 -13.29 10.59
C LEU A 38 7.44 -13.22 12.09
N ALA A 39 8.25 -14.15 12.55
CA ALA A 39 8.92 -14.03 13.84
C ALA A 39 10.01 -12.96 13.74
N ASP A 40 10.05 -12.07 14.73
CA ASP A 40 10.98 -10.93 14.80
C ASP A 40 11.83 -10.99 16.08
N PRO A 41 12.86 -11.87 16.13
CA PRO A 41 13.66 -12.08 17.34
C PRO A 41 14.44 -10.84 17.80
N LEU A 42 14.73 -9.92 16.87
CA LEU A 42 15.50 -8.70 17.13
C LEU A 42 14.62 -7.46 17.31
N GLY A 43 13.30 -7.60 17.24
CA GLY A 43 12.35 -6.51 17.43
C GLY A 43 12.43 -5.41 16.36
N LYS A 44 12.91 -5.72 15.16
CA LYS A 44 13.10 -4.74 14.08
C LYS A 44 11.78 -4.18 13.53
N LEU A 45 10.69 -4.95 13.63
CA LEU A 45 9.34 -4.57 13.22
C LEU A 45 8.50 -4.07 14.41
N ALA A 46 9.07 -3.96 15.62
CA ALA A 46 8.33 -3.54 16.81
C ALA A 46 7.66 -2.16 16.62
N ALA A 47 8.39 -1.21 16.01
CA ALA A 47 7.94 0.15 15.74
C ALA A 47 6.85 0.25 14.64
N TRP A 48 6.60 -0.83 13.87
CA TRP A 48 5.56 -0.85 12.85
C TRP A 48 4.17 -0.82 13.47
N THR A 49 3.65 0.37 13.73
CA THR A 49 2.34 0.56 14.34
C THR A 49 1.33 1.02 13.30
N PHE A 50 0.14 0.43 13.33
CA PHE A 50 -0.93 0.72 12.38
C PHE A 50 -2.16 1.16 13.18
N SER A 51 -2.39 2.46 13.27
CA SER A 51 -3.60 3.05 13.87
C SER A 51 -4.71 3.25 12.84
N THR A 52 -5.96 3.43 13.29
CA THR A 52 -7.12 3.71 12.42
C THR A 52 -7.02 5.03 11.64
N ASN A 53 -6.11 5.93 12.01
CA ASN A 53 -5.82 7.19 11.30
C ASN A 53 -4.41 7.22 10.71
N THR A 54 -3.81 6.06 10.45
CA THR A 54 -2.48 6.00 9.83
C THR A 54 -2.56 6.61 8.44
N SER A 55 -2.06 7.82 8.29
CA SER A 55 -1.94 8.47 7.01
C SER A 55 -0.82 7.79 6.21
N ALA A 56 -0.91 7.92 4.89
CA ALA A 56 0.13 7.54 3.95
C ALA A 56 1.56 7.90 4.41
N ALA A 57 1.70 9.11 4.95
CA ALA A 57 2.98 9.64 5.42
C ALA A 57 3.57 8.85 6.60
N PHE A 58 2.76 8.15 7.40
CA PHE A 58 3.26 7.48 8.61
C PHE A 58 3.93 6.15 8.33
N PHE A 59 3.36 5.31 7.45
CA PHE A 59 3.97 4.01 7.16
C PHE A 59 5.25 4.12 6.32
N CYS A 60 5.44 5.22 5.58
CA CYS A 60 6.69 5.53 4.89
C CYS A 60 7.86 5.84 5.83
N GLN A 61 7.59 6.04 7.13
CA GLN A 61 8.62 6.24 8.16
C GLN A 61 9.03 4.94 8.86
N LEU A 62 8.41 3.82 8.50
CA LEU A 62 8.73 2.53 9.08
C LEU A 62 10.10 2.04 8.62
N ALA A 63 10.86 1.45 9.53
CA ALA A 63 12.19 0.91 9.21
C ALA A 63 12.11 -0.11 8.06
N GLY A 64 12.94 0.09 7.03
CA GLY A 64 13.00 -0.77 5.85
C GLY A 64 11.95 -0.46 4.78
N VAL A 65 11.00 0.46 5.01
CA VAL A 65 10.01 0.87 4.00
C VAL A 65 10.51 2.10 3.26
N THR A 66 10.52 2.04 1.93
CA THR A 66 10.75 3.20 1.05
C THR A 66 9.48 3.46 0.26
N CYS A 67 9.00 4.70 0.25
CA CYS A 67 7.85 5.13 -0.54
C CYS A 67 8.27 5.92 -1.78
N TRP A 68 7.37 6.05 -2.75
CA TRP A 68 7.64 6.79 -4.00
C TRP A 68 8.03 8.27 -3.77
N ASN A 69 7.46 8.91 -2.74
CA ASN A 69 7.85 10.24 -2.23
C ASN A 69 7.29 10.46 -0.82
N ASP A 70 7.66 11.56 -0.16
CA ASP A 70 7.31 11.88 1.24
C ASP A 70 5.82 12.04 1.52
N ASN A 71 5.00 12.27 0.48
CA ASN A 71 3.54 12.38 0.59
C ASN A 71 2.82 11.29 -0.21
N SER A 72 3.56 10.23 -0.58
CA SER A 72 3.03 9.11 -1.33
C SER A 72 2.35 8.14 -0.39
N THR A 73 1.30 7.53 -0.90
CA THR A 73 0.55 6.47 -0.23
C THR A 73 0.96 5.09 -0.75
N ARG A 74 2.11 5.02 -1.43
CA ARG A 74 2.59 3.85 -2.16
C ARG A 74 3.98 3.46 -1.74
N VAL A 75 4.16 2.20 -1.36
CA VAL A 75 5.46 1.58 -1.16
C VAL A 75 6.17 1.43 -2.50
N LEU A 76 7.47 1.73 -2.52
CA LEU A 76 8.36 1.56 -3.67
C LEU A 76 9.28 0.35 -3.45
N SER A 77 9.77 0.17 -2.24
CA SER A 77 10.58 -0.99 -1.89
C SER A 77 10.55 -1.30 -0.40
N LEU A 78 10.80 -2.57 -0.10
CA LEU A 78 10.91 -3.08 1.25
C LEU A 78 12.26 -3.78 1.44
N GLU A 79 13.08 -3.25 2.35
CA GLU A 79 14.41 -3.76 2.68
C GLU A 79 14.41 -4.33 4.09
N LEU A 80 14.31 -5.66 4.18
CA LEU A 80 14.31 -6.40 5.46
C LEU A 80 15.57 -7.25 5.65
N SER A 81 16.62 -7.05 4.85
CA SER A 81 17.86 -7.81 5.02
C SER A 81 18.48 -7.57 6.39
N ASN A 82 19.21 -8.57 6.91
CA ASN A 82 19.94 -8.48 8.18
C ASN A 82 19.07 -8.19 9.42
N THR A 83 17.79 -8.56 9.38
CA THR A 83 16.83 -8.38 10.50
C THR A 83 16.59 -9.67 11.30
N SER A 84 17.20 -10.79 10.90
CA SER A 84 16.97 -12.12 11.47
C SER A 84 15.50 -12.54 11.55
N LEU A 85 14.65 -11.98 10.67
CA LEU A 85 13.25 -12.40 10.55
C LEU A 85 13.18 -13.88 10.15
N ALA A 86 12.26 -14.60 10.78
CA ALA A 86 12.08 -16.03 10.57
C ALA A 86 10.61 -16.37 10.32
N GLY A 87 10.35 -17.51 9.70
CA GLY A 87 9.00 -17.97 9.37
C GLY A 87 8.82 -18.23 7.88
N ARG A 88 7.57 -18.27 7.44
CA ARG A 88 7.21 -18.45 6.03
C ARG A 88 7.00 -17.09 5.38
N ILE A 89 7.29 -17.00 4.09
CA ILE A 89 6.95 -15.81 3.30
C ILE A 89 5.42 -15.64 3.36
N PRO A 90 4.92 -14.50 3.85
CA PRO A 90 3.49 -14.29 4.02
C PRO A 90 2.81 -14.12 2.66
N GLU A 91 1.59 -14.66 2.52
CA GLU A 91 0.74 -14.43 1.34
C GLU A 91 0.42 -12.95 1.13
N SER A 92 0.54 -12.11 2.17
CA SER A 92 0.36 -10.66 2.05
C SER A 92 1.39 -10.01 1.13
N LEU A 93 2.53 -10.64 0.85
CA LEU A 93 3.51 -10.17 -0.13
C LEU A 93 3.03 -10.34 -1.59
N LYS A 94 1.89 -11.01 -1.80
CA LYS A 94 1.24 -11.16 -3.11
C LYS A 94 0.60 -9.87 -3.61
N TYR A 95 0.29 -8.92 -2.73
CA TYR A 95 -0.22 -7.63 -3.17
C TYR A 95 0.89 -6.91 -3.96
N ILE A 96 0.65 -6.69 -5.25
CA ILE A 96 1.57 -6.09 -6.26
C ILE A 96 1.99 -4.64 -5.87
N LEU A 97 1.54 -4.14 -4.72
CA LEU A 97 1.72 -2.78 -4.23
C LEU A 97 2.42 -2.69 -2.86
N CYS A 98 2.87 -3.81 -2.28
CA CYS A 98 4.18 -3.71 -1.61
C CYS A 98 5.23 -3.41 -2.71
#